data_AF-A0A1J5WSL4-F1
#
_entry.id   AF-A0A1J5WSL4-F1
#
_cell.length_a   1.000
_cell.length_b   1.000
_cell.length_c   1.000
_cell.angle_alpha   90.00
_cell.angle_beta   90.00
_cell.angle_gamma   90.00
#
_symmetry.space_group_name_H-M   'P 1'
#
loop_
_entity.id
_entity.type
_entity.pdbx_description
1 polymer ?
#
loop_
_entity_poly.entity_id
_entity_poly.type
_entity_poly.pdbx_seq_one_letter_code
_entity_poly.pdbx_strand_id
1 'polypeptide(L)'
;IVCHGEAAPEDLVSPLCREMHFVICEECVEDLQERTNKGYGTDEEIYGTGAREVFCPYCKEKQDDKTFQEEILGSVLSLMSPQTLPGLEITPDMAVETATRLTREAKVVLSNIAVTDTLFFKLMSRAVVEIRNKISIVRYDDALDWCIGELDWRTYEPIIICFDGYTAEEMKQIHENIKAMPSKNIQINAKEIYAEGDSVYFLLKAWTGAGECNQDLFLITPKKKHIEEFLEEEDSSLWIGKVKTLDLRWYAVGMFPKLMLHKENEMEELRLIANYPEHLAEILKEKNSSICVGKVKTLNLIWYAVGMLPKLMLHKENEMEELRLIANYPAHITGMLKEKNSSICVGKVKTLNLEGYAIGILPKLKLHDGN
;
A
#
# COMPACT_ATOMS: atom_id res chain seq x y z
N ILE A 1 21.08 -22.54 -33.44
CA ILE A 1 22.32 -21.95 -32.91
C ILE A 1 22.91 -22.98 -31.97
N VAL A 2 24.18 -23.36 -32.16
CA VAL A 2 24.88 -24.27 -31.24
C VAL A 2 25.83 -23.37 -30.45
N CYS A 3 25.60 -23.24 -29.15
CA CYS A 3 26.50 -22.49 -28.27
C CYS A 3 27.80 -23.28 -28.10
N HIS A 4 28.94 -22.61 -28.24
CA HIS A 4 30.26 -23.22 -28.11
C HIS A 4 31.01 -22.81 -26.82
N GLY A 5 30.39 -22.00 -25.96
CA GLY A 5 30.91 -21.59 -24.66
C GLY A 5 30.26 -22.32 -23.47
N GLU A 6 30.97 -22.42 -22.34
CA GLU A 6 30.39 -22.80 -21.05
C GLU A 6 29.65 -21.57 -20.49
N ALA A 7 28.32 -21.56 -20.55
CA ALA A 7 27.50 -20.47 -20.00
C ALA A 7 27.06 -20.80 -18.58
N ALA A 8 27.19 -19.85 -17.65
CA ALA A 8 26.62 -19.98 -16.31
C ALA A 8 25.09 -19.79 -16.37
N PRO A 9 24.31 -20.33 -15.40
CA PRO A 9 22.85 -20.20 -15.39
C PRO A 9 22.35 -18.74 -15.44
N GLU A 10 23.13 -17.82 -14.90
CA GLU A 10 22.92 -16.36 -14.90
C GLU A 10 23.14 -15.70 -16.27
N ASP A 11 23.88 -16.31 -17.19
CA ASP A 11 24.21 -15.75 -18.52
C ASP A 11 23.13 -16.06 -19.58
N LEU A 12 21.99 -16.60 -19.16
CA LEU A 12 20.89 -17.07 -20.00
C LEU A 12 19.83 -15.99 -20.18
N VAL A 13 19.91 -15.24 -21.27
CA VAL A 13 19.19 -13.95 -21.40
C VAL A 13 17.86 -14.07 -22.14
N SER A 14 17.58 -15.19 -22.84
CA SER A 14 16.30 -15.31 -23.56
C SER A 14 15.73 -16.72 -23.58
N PRO A 15 14.46 -16.91 -23.17
CA PRO A 15 13.78 -18.18 -23.29
C PRO A 15 13.17 -18.33 -24.68
N LEU A 16 13.52 -19.40 -25.40
CA LEU A 16 12.79 -19.76 -26.61
C LEU A 16 11.96 -21.01 -26.35
N CYS A 17 10.77 -20.74 -25.84
CA CYS A 17 9.60 -21.63 -25.84
C CYS A 17 9.62 -22.78 -24.81
N ARG A 18 8.54 -22.84 -24.01
CA ARG A 18 8.26 -23.87 -22.99
C ARG A 18 8.27 -25.30 -23.54
N GLU A 19 7.92 -25.48 -24.82
CA GLU A 19 7.82 -26.81 -25.43
C GLU A 19 9.17 -27.41 -25.83
N MET A 20 10.18 -26.58 -26.10
CA MET A 20 11.46 -27.03 -26.68
C MET A 20 12.64 -26.97 -25.71
N HIS A 21 12.44 -26.44 -24.49
CA HIS A 21 13.50 -26.18 -23.49
C HIS A 21 14.74 -25.50 -24.12
N PHE A 22 14.51 -24.56 -25.02
CA PHE A 22 15.59 -23.91 -25.77
C PHE A 22 15.94 -22.58 -25.13
N VAL A 23 17.22 -22.36 -24.82
CA VAL A 23 17.71 -21.13 -24.19
C VAL A 23 18.96 -20.68 -24.94
N ILE A 24 19.13 -19.37 -25.11
CA ILE A 24 20.31 -18.76 -25.76
C ILE A 24 21.02 -17.88 -24.72
N CYS A 25 22.35 -18.00 -24.62
CA CYS A 25 23.16 -17.17 -23.73
C CYS A 25 23.40 -15.76 -24.31
N GLU A 26 23.79 -14.83 -23.44
CA GLU A 26 24.07 -13.43 -23.77
C GLU A 26 25.03 -13.29 -24.94
N GLU A 27 26.18 -13.96 -24.86
CA GLU A 27 27.20 -13.94 -25.91
C GLU A 27 26.67 -14.36 -27.28
N CYS A 28 25.77 -15.35 -27.33
CA CYS A 28 25.17 -15.80 -28.57
C CYS A 28 24.14 -14.81 -29.13
N VAL A 29 23.48 -14.03 -28.27
CA VAL A 29 22.57 -12.95 -28.69
C VAL A 29 23.38 -11.77 -29.25
N GLU A 30 24.46 -11.40 -28.58
CA GLU A 30 25.36 -10.34 -29.03
C GLU A 30 26.02 -10.67 -30.38
N ASP A 31 26.51 -11.89 -30.57
CA ASP A 31 27.12 -12.33 -31.84
C ASP A 31 26.12 -12.30 -33.02
N LEU A 32 24.82 -12.55 -32.75
CA LEU A 32 23.75 -12.42 -33.75
C LEU A 32 23.46 -10.97 -34.12
N GLN A 33 23.48 -10.07 -33.14
CA GLN A 33 23.27 -8.64 -33.34
C GLN A 33 24.46 -8.01 -34.09
N GLU A 34 25.69 -8.42 -33.80
CA GLU A 34 26.88 -7.95 -34.52
C GLU A 34 26.90 -8.39 -35.98
N ARG A 35 26.45 -9.61 -36.29
CA ARG A 35 26.37 -10.11 -37.68
C ARG A 35 25.31 -9.42 -38.52
N THR A 36 24.26 -8.88 -37.91
CA THR A 36 23.18 -8.17 -38.63
C THR A 36 23.58 -6.74 -39.00
N ASN A 37 24.46 -6.11 -38.22
CA ASN A 37 24.96 -4.75 -38.49
C ASN A 37 26.01 -4.66 -39.63
N LYS A 38 26.43 -5.79 -40.22
CA LYS A 38 27.42 -5.84 -41.33
C LYS A 38 26.84 -6.20 -42.71
N GLY A 39 25.51 -6.17 -42.88
CA GLY A 39 24.86 -6.43 -44.17
C GLY A 39 24.82 -5.22 -45.11
N TYR A 40 25.39 -5.36 -46.31
CA TYR A 40 25.43 -4.38 -47.40
C TYR A 40 24.03 -3.85 -47.79
N GLY A 41 23.95 -2.54 -48.05
CA GLY A 41 22.69 -1.80 -48.21
C GLY A 41 22.03 -1.87 -49.58
N THR A 42 20.76 -1.43 -49.59
CA THR A 42 20.11 -0.55 -50.59
C THR A 42 18.82 0.01 -50.00
N ASP A 43 18.71 1.34 -50.02
CA ASP A 43 17.54 2.24 -50.06
C ASP A 43 16.22 1.86 -49.37
N GLU A 44 15.98 2.45 -48.19
CA GLU A 44 14.75 3.22 -47.86
C GLU A 44 14.90 3.88 -46.47
N GLU A 45 14.95 5.22 -46.45
CA GLU A 45 14.83 6.03 -45.24
C GLU A 45 13.36 6.11 -44.82
N ILE A 46 13.00 5.66 -43.59
CA ILE A 46 11.88 6.13 -42.75
C ILE A 46 11.99 5.40 -41.37
N TYR A 47 12.21 6.18 -40.30
CA TYR A 47 12.11 5.87 -38.87
C TYR A 47 12.44 4.45 -38.33
N GLY A 48 13.53 4.35 -37.55
CA GLY A 48 13.65 3.39 -36.44
C GLY A 48 14.57 2.19 -36.70
N THR A 49 15.66 2.12 -35.94
CA THR A 49 16.65 1.03 -35.87
C THR A 49 15.99 -0.35 -35.69
N GLY A 50 15.95 -1.14 -36.76
CA GLY A 50 15.41 -2.51 -36.75
C GLY A 50 16.37 -3.51 -36.12
N ALA A 51 16.34 -3.62 -34.78
CA ALA A 51 16.84 -4.84 -34.12
C ALA A 51 15.92 -6.00 -34.53
N ARG A 52 16.47 -7.04 -35.17
CA ARG A 52 15.70 -8.26 -35.42
C ARG A 52 15.45 -8.95 -34.08
N GLU A 53 14.21 -8.95 -33.63
CA GLU A 53 13.78 -9.75 -32.48
C GLU A 53 14.05 -11.24 -32.75
N VAL A 54 14.70 -11.91 -31.80
CA VAL A 54 14.92 -13.35 -31.84
C VAL A 54 13.62 -14.02 -31.39
N PHE A 55 12.95 -14.76 -32.28
CA PHE A 55 11.70 -15.46 -31.98
C PHE A 55 11.85 -16.97 -32.20
N CYS A 56 11.03 -17.75 -31.49
CA CYS A 56 10.95 -19.19 -31.72
C CYS A 56 10.20 -19.45 -33.04
N PRO A 57 10.79 -20.13 -34.04
CA PRO A 57 10.14 -20.34 -35.33
C PRO A 57 8.89 -21.24 -35.26
N TYR A 58 8.66 -21.92 -34.13
CA TYR A 58 7.54 -22.83 -33.91
C TYR A 58 6.40 -22.20 -33.09
N CYS A 59 6.70 -21.21 -32.25
CA CYS A 59 5.76 -20.62 -31.30
C CYS A 59 5.38 -19.21 -31.83
N LYS A 60 4.15 -19.02 -32.32
CA LYS A 60 3.69 -17.77 -32.99
C LYS A 60 3.16 -16.68 -32.04
N GLU A 61 3.21 -16.89 -30.73
CA GLU A 61 2.73 -15.94 -29.73
C GLU A 61 3.90 -15.37 -28.92
N LYS A 62 3.93 -14.04 -28.73
CA LYS A 62 4.83 -13.37 -27.78
C LYS A 62 4.32 -13.68 -26.36
N GLN A 63 5.08 -14.44 -25.58
CA GLN A 63 4.81 -14.62 -24.16
C GLN A 63 5.63 -13.63 -23.33
N ASP A 64 5.17 -13.37 -22.10
CA ASP A 64 5.83 -12.47 -21.15
C ASP A 64 7.15 -13.07 -20.64
N ASP A 65 8.25 -12.65 -21.26
CA ASP A 65 9.60 -13.21 -21.09
C ASP A 65 10.10 -13.15 -19.64
N LYS A 66 9.64 -12.17 -18.85
CA LYS A 66 10.14 -11.91 -17.49
C LYS A 66 9.66 -12.96 -16.49
N THR A 67 8.38 -13.32 -16.55
CA THR A 67 7.76 -14.30 -15.64
C THR A 67 8.37 -15.70 -15.80
N PHE A 68 8.75 -16.08 -17.03
CA PHE A 68 9.31 -17.40 -17.29
C PHE A 68 10.80 -17.52 -16.91
N GLN A 69 11.58 -16.44 -17.01
CA GLN A 69 12.95 -16.43 -16.48
C GLN A 69 13.00 -16.62 -14.97
N GLU A 70 12.07 -16.00 -14.23
CA GLU A 70 11.97 -16.19 -12.78
C GLU A 70 11.63 -17.66 -12.40
N GLU A 71 10.82 -18.33 -13.22
CA GLU A 71 10.44 -19.74 -13.04
C GLU A 71 11.62 -20.71 -13.26
N ILE A 72 12.45 -20.47 -14.29
CA ILE A 72 13.66 -21.26 -14.57
C ILE A 72 14.71 -21.04 -13.47
N LEU A 73 14.99 -19.78 -13.11
CA LEU A 73 15.91 -19.45 -12.00
C LEU A 73 15.45 -20.11 -10.70
N GLY A 74 14.14 -20.06 -10.42
CA GLY A 74 13.55 -20.73 -9.26
C GLY A 74 13.76 -22.25 -9.25
N SER A 75 13.72 -22.88 -10.42
CA SER A 75 13.91 -24.33 -10.59
C SER A 75 15.38 -24.75 -10.46
N VAL A 76 16.31 -23.98 -11.03
CA VAL A 76 17.77 -24.25 -10.95
C VAL A 76 18.28 -24.05 -9.52
N LEU A 77 17.83 -23.00 -8.85
CA LEU A 77 18.21 -22.71 -7.45
C LEU A 77 17.63 -23.71 -6.45
N SER A 78 16.61 -24.49 -6.83
CA SER A 78 16.04 -25.55 -5.98
C SER A 78 16.94 -26.78 -5.84
N LEU A 79 18.02 -26.88 -6.62
CA LEU A 79 18.95 -28.02 -6.61
C LEU A 79 20.15 -27.85 -5.65
N MET A 80 20.28 -26.72 -4.94
CA MET A 80 21.43 -26.45 -4.06
C MET A 80 21.13 -26.75 -2.57
N SER A 81 22.08 -27.42 -1.90
CA SER A 81 21.95 -27.94 -0.53
C SER A 81 22.05 -26.85 0.54
N PRO A 82 21.21 -26.86 1.60
CA PRO A 82 21.19 -25.82 2.62
C PRO A 82 22.18 -26.09 3.77
N GLN A 83 22.92 -25.05 4.20
CA GLN A 83 23.56 -24.99 5.51
C GLN A 83 22.97 -23.84 6.33
N THR A 84 22.68 -24.13 7.59
CA THR A 84 21.91 -23.31 8.53
C THR A 84 22.79 -22.27 9.21
N LEU A 85 22.48 -20.97 9.09
CA LEU A 85 23.15 -19.89 9.83
C LEU A 85 22.22 -19.25 10.87
N PRO A 86 22.65 -19.09 12.13
CA PRO A 86 21.87 -18.46 13.19
C PRO A 86 22.13 -16.95 13.23
N GLY A 87 21.39 -16.19 12.41
CA GLY A 87 21.30 -14.72 12.47
C GLY A 87 22.26 -13.99 11.52
N LEU A 88 21.71 -13.07 10.73
CA LEU A 88 22.44 -12.19 9.81
C LEU A 88 22.25 -10.74 10.26
N GLU A 89 23.36 -10.05 10.55
CA GLU A 89 23.39 -8.61 10.82
C GLU A 89 23.99 -7.92 9.58
N ILE A 90 23.17 -7.15 8.86
CA ILE A 90 23.58 -6.49 7.61
C ILE A 90 24.06 -5.08 7.94
N THR A 91 25.27 -4.74 7.50
CA THR A 91 25.82 -3.38 7.57
C THR A 91 26.17 -2.89 6.15
N PRO A 92 26.12 -1.57 5.88
CA PRO A 92 26.27 -1.02 4.52
C PRO A 92 27.57 -1.40 3.79
N ASP A 93 28.65 -1.68 4.52
CA ASP A 93 29.98 -1.92 3.97
C ASP A 93 30.39 -3.42 3.93
N MET A 94 29.42 -4.34 4.10
CA MET A 94 29.71 -5.79 4.19
C MET A 94 29.88 -6.43 2.80
N ALA A 95 31.06 -6.97 2.51
CA ALA A 95 31.31 -7.77 1.31
C ALA A 95 30.53 -9.10 1.36
N VAL A 96 29.81 -9.45 0.29
CA VAL A 96 29.02 -10.68 0.21
C VAL A 96 29.91 -11.84 -0.24
N GLU A 97 30.39 -12.66 0.70
CA GLU A 97 31.18 -13.86 0.37
C GLU A 97 30.31 -15.03 -0.12
N THR A 98 29.06 -15.15 0.34
CA THR A 98 28.14 -16.22 -0.05
C THR A 98 26.69 -15.73 -0.06
N ALA A 99 25.89 -16.19 -1.05
CA ALA A 99 24.46 -15.93 -1.11
C ALA A 99 23.70 -17.15 -0.59
N THR A 100 22.95 -16.99 0.50
CA THR A 100 22.11 -18.05 1.08
C THR A 100 20.64 -17.67 0.96
N ARG A 101 19.80 -18.59 0.48
CA ARG A 101 18.35 -18.39 0.42
C ARG A 101 17.77 -18.44 1.84
N LEU A 102 17.04 -17.40 2.23
CA LEU A 102 16.28 -17.41 3.48
C LEU A 102 15.20 -18.50 3.45
N THR A 103 15.20 -19.32 4.50
CA THR A 103 14.12 -20.28 4.76
C THR A 103 13.14 -19.69 5.75
N ARG A 104 11.92 -20.24 5.83
CA ARG A 104 10.87 -19.72 6.74
C ARG A 104 11.27 -19.82 8.21
N GLU A 105 12.18 -20.72 8.54
CA GLU A 105 12.74 -20.90 9.88
C GLU A 105 13.90 -19.94 10.17
N ALA A 106 14.46 -19.30 9.14
CA ALA A 106 15.53 -18.33 9.30
C ALA A 106 15.00 -17.13 10.09
N LYS A 107 15.80 -16.68 11.04
CA LYS A 107 15.47 -15.53 11.88
C LYS A 107 16.24 -14.31 11.39
N VAL A 108 15.51 -13.24 11.08
CA VAL A 108 16.05 -11.95 10.67
C VAL A 108 15.74 -10.93 11.76
N VAL A 109 16.76 -10.24 12.25
CA VAL A 109 16.61 -9.23 13.31
C VAL A 109 16.83 -7.85 12.70
N LEU A 110 15.83 -6.98 12.81
CA LEU A 110 15.91 -5.58 12.35
C LEU A 110 15.93 -4.64 13.56
N SER A 111 16.84 -3.67 13.55
CA SER A 111 17.01 -2.74 14.67
C SER A 111 17.69 -1.44 14.23
N ASN A 112 17.04 -0.30 14.47
CA ASN A 112 17.59 1.05 14.26
C ASN A 112 18.06 1.32 12.83
N ILE A 113 17.32 0.80 11.85
CA ILE A 113 17.61 0.95 10.42
C ILE A 113 16.38 1.43 9.67
N ALA A 114 16.59 2.06 8.52
CA ALA A 114 15.57 2.17 7.48
C ALA A 114 15.67 0.97 6.54
N VAL A 115 14.53 0.45 6.09
CA VAL A 115 14.43 -0.64 5.13
C VAL A 115 13.39 -0.26 4.10
N THR A 116 13.64 -0.59 2.83
CA THR A 116 12.65 -0.39 1.77
C THR A 116 11.43 -1.29 2.02
N ASP A 117 10.23 -0.82 1.66
CA ASP A 117 8.99 -1.60 1.71
C ASP A 117 9.14 -2.98 1.05
N THR A 118 9.73 -2.99 -0.14
CA THR A 118 9.94 -4.17 -0.97
C THR A 118 10.79 -5.20 -0.23
N LEU A 119 11.94 -4.78 0.33
CA LEU A 119 12.79 -5.68 1.10
C LEU A 119 12.10 -6.13 2.39
N PHE A 120 11.48 -5.20 3.12
CA PHE A 120 10.83 -5.50 4.40
C PHE A 120 9.74 -6.57 4.22
N PHE A 121 8.81 -6.39 3.29
CA PHE A 121 7.73 -7.37 3.10
C PHE A 121 8.23 -8.68 2.48
N LYS A 122 9.32 -8.66 1.70
CA LYS A 122 9.97 -9.89 1.23
C LYS A 122 10.59 -10.69 2.38
N LEU A 123 11.19 -10.02 3.37
CA LEU A 123 11.69 -10.66 4.59
C LEU A 123 10.52 -11.23 5.41
N MET A 124 9.45 -10.44 5.57
CA MET A 124 8.24 -10.85 6.31
C MET A 124 7.57 -12.09 5.71
N SER A 125 7.70 -12.36 4.41
CA SER A 125 7.11 -13.53 3.76
C SER A 125 8.01 -14.77 3.73
N ARG A 126 9.32 -14.59 3.94
CA ARG A 126 10.33 -15.64 3.76
C ARG A 126 11.09 -16.04 5.01
N ALA A 127 10.98 -15.28 6.09
CA ALA A 127 11.72 -15.50 7.34
C ALA A 127 10.88 -15.11 8.56
N VAL A 128 11.31 -15.53 9.75
CA VAL A 128 10.83 -14.98 11.02
C VAL A 128 11.51 -13.65 11.24
N VAL A 129 10.75 -12.56 11.26
CA VAL A 129 11.29 -11.20 11.43
C VAL A 129 11.07 -10.72 12.87
N GLU A 130 12.16 -10.46 13.57
CA GLU A 130 12.14 -9.83 14.89
C GLU A 130 12.56 -8.37 14.79
N ILE A 131 11.72 -7.47 15.29
CA ILE A 131 12.03 -6.04 15.38
C ILE A 131 12.40 -5.74 16.84
N ARG A 132 13.71 -5.53 17.09
CA ARG A 132 14.25 -5.35 18.45
C ARG A 132 14.07 -3.94 19.00
N ASN A 133 14.26 -2.93 18.15
CA ASN A 133 14.10 -1.51 18.49
C ASN A 133 13.12 -0.87 17.50
N LYS A 134 13.36 0.36 17.06
CA LYS A 134 12.55 1.02 16.04
C LYS A 134 13.16 0.80 14.67
N ILE A 135 12.33 0.68 13.64
CA ILE A 135 12.76 0.71 12.24
C ILE A 135 11.95 1.74 11.45
N SER A 136 12.50 2.19 10.32
CA SER A 136 11.78 3.01 9.35
C SER A 136 11.51 2.21 8.09
N ILE A 137 10.30 2.30 7.56
CA ILE A 137 10.00 1.82 6.21
C ILE A 137 9.92 3.03 5.28
N VAL A 138 10.65 2.91 4.17
CA VAL A 138 10.69 3.89 3.07
C VAL A 138 10.29 3.20 1.77
N ARG A 139 9.82 3.96 0.79
CA ARG A 139 9.54 3.39 -0.52
C ARG A 139 10.85 3.02 -1.24
N TYR A 140 10.88 1.86 -1.88
CA TYR A 140 11.89 1.57 -2.90
C TYR A 140 11.76 2.55 -4.07
N ASP A 141 12.85 3.23 -4.40
CA ASP A 141 12.98 4.12 -5.54
C ASP A 141 14.16 3.60 -6.36
N ASP A 142 13.98 3.41 -7.66
CA ASP A 142 15.02 2.89 -8.56
C ASP A 142 16.26 3.81 -8.60
N ALA A 143 16.14 5.07 -8.16
CA ALA A 143 17.27 5.98 -7.94
C ALA A 143 18.05 5.69 -6.64
N LEU A 144 17.51 4.87 -5.74
CA LEU A 144 18.18 4.41 -4.52
C LEU A 144 18.90 3.10 -4.82
N ASP A 145 20.22 3.16 -4.91
CA ASP A 145 21.11 1.99 -5.03
C ASP A 145 21.17 1.13 -3.74
N TRP A 146 20.23 1.30 -2.81
CA TRP A 146 20.26 0.67 -1.50
C TRP A 146 18.86 0.26 -1.01
N CYS A 147 18.81 -0.85 -0.27
CA CYS A 147 17.59 -1.37 0.34
C CYS A 147 17.56 -1.18 1.87
N ILE A 148 18.69 -0.82 2.48
CA ILE A 148 18.87 -0.57 3.92
C ILE A 148 19.61 0.76 4.09
N GLY A 149 19.15 1.58 5.03
CA GLY A 149 19.66 2.91 5.30
C GLY A 149 19.65 3.28 6.78
N GLU A 150 20.02 4.52 7.10
CA GLU A 150 19.92 5.04 8.47
C GLU A 150 18.46 5.27 8.86
N LEU A 151 18.18 5.15 10.16
CA LEU A 151 16.85 5.43 10.72
C LEU A 151 16.39 6.87 10.38
N ASP A 152 15.08 7.08 10.26
CA ASP A 152 14.44 8.38 10.00
C ASP A 152 14.64 8.97 8.60
N TRP A 153 15.29 8.25 7.68
CA TRP A 153 15.32 8.63 6.27
C TRP A 153 13.91 8.73 5.67
N ARG A 154 13.70 9.74 4.82
CA ARG A 154 12.41 10.05 4.20
C ARG A 154 12.54 10.08 2.69
N THR A 155 11.58 9.46 2.02
CA THR A 155 11.37 9.61 0.58
C THR A 155 10.19 10.55 0.35
N TYR A 156 10.24 11.34 -0.71
CA TYR A 156 9.08 12.14 -1.13
C TYR A 156 8.03 11.29 -1.84
N GLU A 157 8.39 10.08 -2.25
CA GLU A 157 7.54 9.15 -2.96
C GLU A 157 6.42 8.57 -2.07
N PRO A 158 5.19 8.44 -2.60
CA PRO A 158 4.07 7.77 -1.93
C PRO A 158 4.40 6.32 -1.61
N ILE A 159 4.15 5.80 -0.42
CA ILE A 159 4.31 4.37 -0.15
C ILE A 159 3.01 3.62 -0.42
N ILE A 160 3.08 2.53 -1.19
CA ILE A 160 1.94 1.68 -1.50
C ILE A 160 2.20 0.32 -0.86
N ILE A 161 1.50 0.04 0.23
CA ILE A 161 1.59 -1.26 0.90
C ILE A 161 0.52 -2.15 0.29
N CYS A 162 0.95 -3.04 -0.59
CA CYS A 162 0.08 -3.99 -1.26
C CYS A 162 0.62 -5.41 -1.03
N PHE A 163 -0.30 -6.34 -0.77
CA PHE A 163 0.01 -7.76 -0.64
C PHE A 163 -0.45 -8.58 -1.84
N ASP A 164 -0.80 -7.92 -2.94
CA ASP A 164 -1.04 -8.58 -4.21
C ASP A 164 0.28 -9.21 -4.70
N GLY A 165 0.23 -10.49 -5.06
CA GLY A 165 1.40 -11.24 -5.54
C GLY A 165 2.06 -12.16 -4.50
N TYR A 166 1.63 -12.15 -3.24
CA TYR A 166 2.07 -13.15 -2.24
C TYR A 166 1.19 -14.39 -2.27
N THR A 167 1.78 -15.58 -2.12
CA THR A 167 1.02 -16.83 -2.00
C THR A 167 0.27 -16.92 -0.66
N ALA A 168 -0.67 -17.86 -0.55
CA ALA A 168 -1.39 -18.09 0.71
C ALA A 168 -0.43 -18.43 1.87
N GLU A 169 0.63 -19.20 1.61
CA GLU A 169 1.65 -19.55 2.59
C GLU A 169 2.53 -18.35 2.97
N GLU A 170 2.91 -17.53 1.99
CA GLU A 170 3.65 -16.29 2.24
C GLU A 170 2.82 -15.30 3.07
N MET A 171 1.54 -15.15 2.75
CA MET A 171 0.61 -14.32 3.51
C MET A 171 0.41 -14.84 4.94
N LYS A 172 0.38 -16.16 5.12
CA LYS A 172 0.34 -16.76 6.46
C LYS A 172 1.58 -16.39 7.27
N GLN A 173 2.77 -16.47 6.67
CA GLN A 173 4.03 -16.07 7.31
C GLN A 173 4.04 -14.59 7.68
N ILE A 174 3.60 -13.71 6.77
CA ILE A 174 3.48 -12.26 7.03
C ILE A 174 2.57 -12.03 8.24
N HIS A 175 1.39 -12.66 8.29
CA HIS A 175 0.46 -12.51 9.41
C HIS A 175 1.04 -13.01 10.74
N GLU A 176 1.76 -14.14 10.74
CA GLU A 176 2.43 -14.64 11.94
C GLU A 176 3.49 -13.65 12.45
N ASN A 177 4.29 -13.07 11.56
CA ASN A 177 5.27 -12.04 11.90
C ASN A 177 4.59 -10.77 12.45
N ILE A 178 3.50 -10.29 11.82
CA ILE A 178 2.73 -9.12 12.29
C ILE A 178 2.14 -9.35 13.68
N LYS A 179 1.68 -10.56 13.97
CA LYS A 179 1.15 -10.90 15.30
C LYS A 179 2.24 -11.01 16.36
N ALA A 180 3.42 -11.47 15.98
CA ALA A 180 4.54 -11.68 16.91
C ALA A 180 5.31 -10.38 17.23
N MET A 181 5.29 -9.39 16.35
CA MET A 181 6.06 -8.16 16.55
C MET A 181 5.47 -7.26 17.65
N PRO A 182 6.32 -6.50 18.38
CA PRO A 182 5.85 -5.44 19.27
C PRO A 182 5.02 -4.42 18.52
N SER A 183 3.93 -3.93 19.14
CA SER A 183 3.15 -2.84 18.55
C SER A 183 3.96 -1.54 18.53
N LYS A 184 3.71 -0.70 17.53
CA LYS A 184 4.26 0.67 17.45
C LYS A 184 5.79 0.72 17.48
N ASN A 185 6.46 -0.05 16.63
CA ASN A 185 7.92 -0.01 16.44
C ASN A 185 8.34 0.30 14.99
N ILE A 186 7.38 0.41 14.07
CA ILE A 186 7.63 0.78 12.68
C ILE A 186 7.20 2.22 12.44
N GLN A 187 8.12 3.05 11.95
CA GLN A 187 7.80 4.35 11.39
C GLN A 187 7.72 4.25 9.88
N ILE A 188 6.71 4.87 9.28
CA ILE A 188 6.56 4.91 7.83
C ILE A 188 6.86 6.33 7.37
N ASN A 189 7.96 6.47 6.65
CA ASN A 189 8.53 7.76 6.27
C ASN A 189 8.15 8.11 4.82
N ALA A 190 6.85 8.22 4.60
CA ALA A 190 6.28 8.64 3.33
C ALA A 190 5.36 9.85 3.53
N LYS A 191 5.26 10.69 2.51
CA LYS A 191 4.27 11.77 2.48
C LYS A 191 2.85 11.22 2.37
N GLU A 192 2.68 10.16 1.57
CA GLU A 192 1.40 9.55 1.25
C GLU A 192 1.50 8.05 1.54
N ILE A 193 0.49 7.47 2.20
CA ILE A 193 0.42 6.07 2.58
C ILE A 193 -0.86 5.48 2.02
N TYR A 194 -0.72 4.49 1.14
CA TYR A 194 -1.81 3.71 0.58
C TYR A 194 -1.78 2.29 1.14
N ALA A 195 -2.89 1.84 1.69
CA ALA A 195 -3.05 0.47 2.15
C ALA A 195 -4.46 -0.07 1.81
N GLU A 196 -4.47 -1.27 1.24
CA GLU A 196 -5.67 -2.04 0.95
C GLU A 196 -5.66 -3.42 1.61
N GLY A 197 -6.79 -3.79 2.21
CA GLY A 197 -7.03 -5.12 2.72
C GLY A 197 -6.14 -5.48 3.93
N ASP A 198 -5.40 -6.58 3.82
CA ASP A 198 -4.51 -7.08 4.88
C ASP A 198 -3.35 -6.10 5.19
N SER A 199 -2.98 -5.21 4.26
CA SER A 199 -1.98 -4.17 4.53
C SER A 199 -2.48 -3.10 5.52
N VAL A 200 -3.80 -2.89 5.61
CA VAL A 200 -4.39 -2.04 6.64
C VAL A 200 -4.18 -2.67 8.02
N TYR A 201 -4.35 -3.99 8.15
CA TYR A 201 -4.05 -4.71 9.40
C TYR A 201 -2.59 -4.50 9.84
N PHE A 202 -1.65 -4.61 8.90
CA PHE A 202 -0.23 -4.32 9.15
C PHE A 202 -0.03 -2.91 9.73
N LEU A 203 -0.61 -1.88 9.08
CA LEU A 203 -0.54 -0.51 9.57
C LEU A 203 -1.08 -0.39 11.00
N LEU A 204 -2.22 -1.02 11.30
CA LEU A 204 -2.85 -0.92 12.62
C LEU A 204 -2.02 -1.54 13.74
N LYS A 205 -1.27 -2.60 13.45
CA LYS A 205 -0.46 -3.30 14.47
C LYS A 205 0.94 -2.72 14.61
N ALA A 206 1.60 -2.42 13.50
CA ALA A 206 3.03 -2.12 13.50
C ALA A 206 3.35 -0.62 13.59
N TRP A 207 2.44 0.24 13.12
CA TRP A 207 2.74 1.64 12.91
C TRP A 207 2.81 2.44 14.21
N THR A 208 3.88 3.22 14.35
CA THR A 208 4.13 4.17 15.45
C THR A 208 3.25 5.41 15.41
N GLY A 209 2.51 5.62 14.30
CA GLY A 209 1.71 6.81 14.03
C GLY A 209 2.44 7.83 13.15
N ALA A 210 1.72 8.83 12.64
CA ALA A 210 2.34 9.97 12.00
C ALA A 210 3.05 10.78 13.09
N GLY A 211 4.37 10.93 12.98
CA GLY A 211 5.13 11.80 13.87
C GLY A 211 4.77 13.27 13.65
N GLU A 212 5.75 14.10 13.33
CA GLU A 212 5.49 15.51 12.98
C GLU A 212 5.07 15.72 11.52
N CYS A 213 4.99 14.66 10.72
CA CYS A 213 4.63 14.74 9.31
C CYS A 213 3.11 14.83 9.13
N ASN A 214 2.65 15.86 8.42
CA ASN A 214 1.31 15.91 7.87
C ASN A 214 1.21 14.92 6.69
N GLN A 215 0.73 13.70 6.94
CA GLN A 215 0.64 12.65 5.94
C GLN A 215 -0.73 12.58 5.27
N ASP A 216 -0.77 12.10 4.03
CA ASP A 216 -1.99 11.69 3.35
C ASP A 216 -2.18 10.18 3.54
N LEU A 217 -3.32 9.75 4.08
CA LEU A 217 -3.60 8.37 4.47
C LEU A 217 -4.83 7.84 3.73
N PHE A 218 -4.63 6.79 2.92
CA PHE A 218 -5.66 6.17 2.10
C PHE A 218 -5.83 4.70 2.50
N LEU A 219 -6.92 4.39 3.20
CA LEU A 219 -7.19 3.05 3.73
C LEU A 219 -8.46 2.46 3.11
N ILE A 220 -8.33 1.30 2.49
CA ILE A 220 -9.42 0.57 1.86
C ILE A 220 -9.51 -0.82 2.46
N THR A 221 -10.66 -1.20 3.02
CA THR A 221 -10.85 -2.58 3.49
C THR A 221 -12.11 -3.21 2.91
N PRO A 222 -11.98 -4.14 1.95
CA PRO A 222 -13.14 -4.78 1.30
C PRO A 222 -13.84 -5.80 2.20
N LYS A 223 -13.18 -6.27 3.26
CA LYS A 223 -13.69 -7.31 4.16
C LYS A 223 -13.48 -6.91 5.60
N LYS A 224 -14.50 -7.12 6.45
CA LYS A 224 -14.43 -6.87 7.90
C LYS A 224 -13.26 -7.59 8.57
N LYS A 225 -12.96 -8.84 8.14
CA LYS A 225 -11.91 -9.68 8.73
C LYS A 225 -10.53 -9.00 8.81
N HIS A 226 -10.24 -8.04 7.92
CA HIS A 226 -8.93 -7.35 7.91
C HIS A 226 -8.76 -6.39 9.10
N ILE A 227 -9.86 -6.02 9.77
CA ILE A 227 -9.87 -5.02 10.83
C ILE A 227 -10.59 -5.53 12.08
N GLU A 228 -11.11 -6.76 12.05
CA GLU A 228 -11.95 -7.31 13.10
C GLU A 228 -11.24 -7.36 14.44
N GLU A 229 -10.00 -7.88 14.47
CA GLU A 229 -9.18 -7.89 15.68
C GLU A 229 -8.96 -6.48 16.25
N PHE A 230 -8.70 -5.50 15.38
CA PHE A 230 -8.55 -4.10 15.78
C PHE A 230 -9.86 -3.51 16.31
N LEU A 231 -11.02 -3.90 15.78
CA LEU A 231 -12.31 -3.43 16.27
C LEU A 231 -12.72 -4.10 17.60
N GLU A 232 -12.34 -5.35 17.83
CA GLU A 232 -12.69 -6.13 19.03
C GLU A 232 -11.83 -5.79 20.26
N GLU A 233 -10.60 -5.34 20.06
CA GLU A 233 -9.69 -4.95 21.14
C GLU A 233 -10.19 -3.66 21.84
N GLU A 234 -10.50 -3.69 23.14
CA GLU A 234 -11.18 -2.58 23.84
C GLU A 234 -10.34 -1.28 23.85
N ASP A 235 -9.02 -1.39 24.00
CA ASP A 235 -8.09 -0.25 24.10
C ASP A 235 -7.26 0.01 22.82
N SER A 236 -7.66 -0.58 21.69
CA SER A 236 -6.97 -0.43 20.40
C SER A 236 -7.25 0.92 19.74
N SER A 237 -6.79 1.99 20.36
CA SER A 237 -6.71 3.29 19.69
C SER A 237 -5.39 3.42 18.94
N LEU A 238 -5.48 3.82 17.66
CA LEU A 238 -4.31 4.14 16.86
C LEU A 238 -4.13 5.65 16.82
N TRP A 239 -3.05 6.13 17.42
CA TRP A 239 -2.62 7.51 17.25
C TRP A 239 -2.05 7.71 15.85
N ILE A 240 -2.75 8.50 15.02
CA ILE A 240 -2.33 8.83 13.66
C ILE A 240 -1.85 10.28 13.53
N GLY A 241 -1.71 11.01 14.65
CA GLY A 241 -1.09 12.33 14.68
C GLY A 241 -1.85 13.41 13.90
N LYS A 242 -1.10 14.24 13.18
CA LYS A 242 -1.67 15.23 12.24
C LYS A 242 -1.73 14.61 10.85
N VAL A 243 -2.90 14.69 10.23
CA VAL A 243 -3.18 14.09 8.92
C VAL A 243 -3.72 15.17 8.01
N LYS A 244 -3.08 15.30 6.84
CA LYS A 244 -3.46 16.27 5.82
C LYS A 244 -4.69 15.79 5.04
N THR A 245 -4.67 14.55 4.59
CA THR A 245 -5.79 13.91 3.90
C THR A 245 -6.09 12.55 4.53
N LEU A 246 -7.34 12.29 4.86
CA LEU A 246 -7.79 10.99 5.34
C LEU A 246 -8.90 10.46 4.43
N ASP A 247 -8.60 9.42 3.66
CA ASP A 247 -9.56 8.70 2.81
C ASP A 247 -9.79 7.30 3.36
N LEU A 248 -10.98 7.06 3.92
CA LEU A 248 -11.40 5.76 4.42
C LEU A 248 -12.53 5.20 3.54
N ARG A 249 -12.33 3.99 3.04
CA ARG A 249 -13.30 3.33 2.17
C ARG A 249 -13.75 1.98 2.74
N TRP A 250 -15.03 1.72 2.57
CA TRP A 250 -15.70 0.47 2.94
C TRP A 250 -15.59 0.17 4.43
N TYR A 251 -15.14 -1.02 4.84
CA TYR A 251 -15.01 -1.36 6.25
C TYR A 251 -14.03 -0.46 7.00
N ALA A 252 -13.12 0.24 6.31
CA ALA A 252 -12.13 1.13 6.93
C ALA A 252 -12.80 2.32 7.61
N VAL A 253 -13.98 2.73 7.12
CA VAL A 253 -14.81 3.75 7.76
C VAL A 253 -15.15 3.32 9.20
N GLY A 254 -15.46 2.04 9.42
CA GLY A 254 -15.77 1.44 10.73
C GLY A 254 -14.69 1.66 11.80
N MET A 255 -13.45 1.88 11.40
CA MET A 255 -12.32 2.08 12.30
C MET A 255 -12.17 3.53 12.76
N PHE A 256 -12.84 4.47 12.09
CA PHE A 256 -12.61 5.89 12.30
C PHE A 256 -12.71 6.35 13.77
N PRO A 257 -13.65 5.86 14.61
CA PRO A 257 -13.71 6.24 16.03
C PRO A 257 -12.44 5.87 16.82
N LYS A 258 -11.70 4.86 16.36
CA LYS A 258 -10.46 4.37 16.99
C LYS A 258 -9.19 5.04 16.43
N LEU A 259 -9.32 5.88 15.40
CA LEU A 259 -8.21 6.66 14.85
C LEU A 259 -8.09 7.98 15.60
N MET A 260 -7.10 8.07 16.51
CA MET A 260 -6.86 9.26 17.31
C MET A 260 -6.05 10.30 16.54
N LEU A 261 -6.69 11.41 16.20
CA LEU A 261 -6.08 12.59 15.61
C LEU A 261 -5.55 13.53 16.69
N HIS A 262 -4.56 14.33 16.32
CA HIS A 262 -4.10 15.44 17.15
C HIS A 262 -5.21 16.48 17.38
N LYS A 263 -5.29 17.07 18.58
CA LYS A 263 -6.34 18.05 18.93
C LYS A 263 -6.34 19.28 18.01
N GLU A 264 -5.16 19.67 17.56
CA GLU A 264 -4.91 20.78 16.63
C GLU A 264 -4.77 20.29 15.18
N ASN A 265 -5.41 19.16 14.83
CA ASN A 265 -5.38 18.69 13.45
C ASN A 265 -6.14 19.66 12.54
N GLU A 266 -5.47 20.12 11.50
CA GLU A 266 -6.04 20.95 10.43
C GLU A 266 -5.94 20.17 9.12
N MET A 267 -7.01 19.43 8.80
CA MET A 267 -7.09 18.53 7.67
C MET A 267 -7.54 19.28 6.41
N GLU A 268 -6.89 19.01 5.28
CA GLU A 268 -7.34 19.50 3.97
C GLU A 268 -8.55 18.73 3.49
N GLU A 269 -8.53 17.39 3.53
CA GLU A 269 -9.65 16.57 3.09
C GLU A 269 -9.92 15.38 4.02
N LEU A 270 -11.17 15.27 4.48
CA LEU A 270 -11.72 14.05 5.08
C LEU A 270 -12.70 13.43 4.07
N ARG A 271 -12.36 12.26 3.53
CA ARG A 271 -13.20 11.51 2.60
C ARG A 271 -13.60 10.17 3.20
N LEU A 272 -14.91 9.94 3.31
CA LEU A 272 -15.47 8.69 3.83
C LEU A 272 -16.43 8.08 2.80
N ILE A 273 -16.19 6.84 2.40
CA ILE A 273 -16.99 6.13 1.39
C ILE A 273 -17.51 4.81 1.94
N ALA A 274 -18.83 4.66 2.05
CA ALA A 274 -19.44 3.41 2.53
C ALA A 274 -20.56 2.92 1.59
N ASN A 275 -20.31 1.81 0.89
CA ASN A 275 -21.26 1.23 -0.07
C ASN A 275 -22.43 0.51 0.59
N TYR A 276 -22.21 0.00 1.81
CA TYR A 276 -23.16 -0.83 2.53
C TYR A 276 -23.28 -0.36 3.99
N PRO A 277 -24.45 -0.54 4.63
CA PRO A 277 -24.67 -0.10 6.01
C PRO A 277 -23.77 -0.83 7.02
N GLU A 278 -23.35 -2.05 6.74
CA GLU A 278 -22.47 -2.86 7.60
C GLU A 278 -21.10 -2.20 7.81
N HIS A 279 -20.63 -1.40 6.85
CA HIS A 279 -19.41 -0.63 6.99
C HIS A 279 -19.45 0.39 8.13
N LEU A 280 -20.65 0.76 8.60
CA LEU A 280 -20.88 1.73 9.67
C LEU A 280 -21.31 1.08 10.99
N ALA A 281 -21.33 -0.26 11.07
CA ALA A 281 -21.88 -0.99 12.22
C ALA A 281 -21.28 -0.54 13.56
N GLU A 282 -19.98 -0.25 13.60
CA GLU A 282 -19.30 0.24 14.81
C GLU A 282 -19.62 1.70 15.11
N ILE A 283 -19.65 2.56 14.09
CA ILE A 283 -19.87 4.00 14.29
C ILE A 283 -21.31 4.31 14.66
N LEU A 284 -22.30 3.55 14.17
CA LEU A 284 -23.69 3.85 14.50
C LEU A 284 -23.98 3.66 16.01
N LYS A 285 -23.12 2.96 16.75
CA LYS A 285 -23.15 2.83 18.22
C LYS A 285 -22.67 4.10 18.93
N GLU A 286 -21.89 4.93 18.24
CA GLU A 286 -21.34 6.17 18.79
C GLU A 286 -22.41 7.20 19.09
N LYS A 287 -22.14 8.06 20.09
CA LYS A 287 -23.01 9.19 20.39
C LYS A 287 -22.89 10.25 19.29
N ASN A 288 -23.91 11.09 19.14
CA ASN A 288 -23.81 12.22 18.23
C ASN A 288 -22.70 13.16 18.73
N SER A 289 -21.91 13.66 17.79
CA SER A 289 -20.73 14.49 18.05
C SER A 289 -19.75 13.85 19.05
N SER A 290 -19.42 12.55 18.94
CA SER A 290 -18.37 11.92 19.75
C SER A 290 -17.03 11.77 19.01
N ILE A 291 -17.03 11.75 17.68
CA ILE A 291 -15.82 11.53 16.88
C ILE A 291 -15.15 12.87 16.59
N CYS A 292 -14.07 13.19 17.31
CA CYS A 292 -13.33 14.43 17.11
C CYS A 292 -12.47 14.37 15.85
N VAL A 293 -12.68 15.29 14.91
CA VAL A 293 -11.94 15.34 13.64
C VAL A 293 -11.05 16.58 13.48
N GLY A 294 -11.14 17.54 14.42
CA GLY A 294 -10.41 18.80 14.35
C GLY A 294 -11.03 19.82 13.38
N LYS A 295 -10.19 20.57 12.67
CA LYS A 295 -10.61 21.44 11.55
C LYS A 295 -10.47 20.68 10.24
N VAL A 296 -11.42 20.86 9.32
CA VAL A 296 -11.50 20.19 8.03
C VAL A 296 -11.90 21.20 6.96
N LYS A 297 -11.05 21.39 5.94
CA LYS A 297 -11.35 22.27 4.80
C LYS A 297 -12.39 21.66 3.86
N THR A 298 -12.24 20.38 3.51
CA THR A 298 -13.16 19.65 2.64
C THR A 298 -13.65 18.37 3.31
N LEU A 299 -14.96 18.26 3.51
CA LEU A 299 -15.60 17.05 4.04
C LEU A 299 -16.43 16.38 2.94
N ASN A 300 -16.04 15.18 2.54
CA ASN A 300 -16.72 14.40 1.51
C ASN A 300 -17.28 13.10 2.09
N LEU A 301 -18.61 13.01 2.17
CA LEU A 301 -19.32 11.82 2.64
C LEU A 301 -20.11 11.22 1.48
N ILE A 302 -19.75 9.98 1.11
CA ILE A 302 -20.29 9.30 -0.07
C ILE A 302 -21.10 8.06 0.35
N TRP A 303 -22.30 7.96 -0.20
CA TRP A 303 -23.26 6.87 0.00
C TRP A 303 -23.70 6.72 1.47
N TYR A 304 -23.61 5.54 2.08
CA TYR A 304 -24.03 5.36 3.47
C TYR A 304 -23.21 6.23 4.43
N ALA A 305 -21.98 6.61 4.08
CA ALA A 305 -21.12 7.44 4.92
C ALA A 305 -21.75 8.82 5.21
N VAL A 306 -22.75 9.25 4.43
CA VAL A 306 -23.55 10.43 4.75
C VAL A 306 -24.20 10.33 6.15
N GLY A 307 -24.56 9.13 6.59
CA GLY A 307 -25.06 8.84 7.94
C GLY A 307 -24.06 9.11 9.08
N MET A 308 -22.80 9.38 8.76
CA MET A 308 -21.74 9.72 9.71
C MET A 308 -21.83 11.14 10.21
N LEU A 309 -22.41 12.05 9.42
CA LEU A 309 -22.33 13.48 9.67
C LEU A 309 -22.75 13.89 11.11
N PRO A 310 -23.81 13.33 11.73
CA PRO A 310 -24.19 13.66 13.10
C PRO A 310 -23.19 13.15 14.16
N LYS A 311 -22.34 12.18 13.82
CA LYS A 311 -21.36 11.56 14.72
C LYS A 311 -20.06 12.36 14.81
N LEU A 312 -19.77 13.15 13.77
CA LEU A 312 -18.56 13.97 13.70
C LEU A 312 -18.67 15.20 14.62
N MET A 313 -17.59 15.47 15.34
CA MET A 313 -17.37 16.66 16.13
C MET A 313 -16.28 17.51 15.46
N LEU A 314 -16.72 18.53 14.73
CA LEU A 314 -15.84 19.55 14.15
C LEU A 314 -15.45 20.59 15.20
N HIS A 315 -14.27 21.20 15.04
CA HIS A 315 -13.86 22.32 15.88
C HIS A 315 -14.84 23.49 15.79
N LYS A 316 -15.05 24.24 16.89
CA LYS A 316 -16.03 25.37 16.92
C LYS A 316 -15.72 26.47 15.90
N GLU A 317 -14.45 26.65 15.61
CA GLU A 317 -13.92 27.63 14.65
C GLU A 317 -13.66 27.01 13.27
N ASN A 318 -14.31 25.89 12.95
CA ASN A 318 -14.13 25.28 11.63
C ASN A 318 -14.77 26.15 10.54
N GLU A 319 -13.95 26.61 9.62
CA GLU A 319 -14.36 27.30 8.41
C GLU A 319 -14.09 26.39 7.21
N MET A 320 -15.12 25.64 6.81
CA MET A 320 -15.06 24.65 5.74
C MET A 320 -15.20 25.30 4.37
N GLU A 321 -14.36 24.92 3.42
CA GLU A 321 -14.46 25.34 2.02
C GLU A 321 -15.56 24.59 1.30
N GLU A 322 -15.66 23.27 1.51
CA GLU A 322 -16.68 22.43 0.89
C GLU A 322 -17.21 21.34 1.83
N LEU A 323 -18.54 21.29 1.97
CA LEU A 323 -19.26 20.12 2.47
C LEU A 323 -19.92 19.41 1.29
N ARG A 324 -19.42 18.23 0.93
CA ARG A 324 -19.96 17.41 -0.16
C ARG A 324 -20.63 16.16 0.40
N LEU A 325 -21.92 16.00 0.12
CA LEU A 325 -22.71 14.83 0.48
C LEU A 325 -23.28 14.20 -0.79
N ILE A 326 -22.93 12.94 -1.06
CA ILE A 326 -23.41 12.22 -2.25
C ILE A 326 -24.25 11.03 -1.81
N ALA A 327 -25.53 11.00 -2.20
CA ALA A 327 -26.41 9.88 -1.92
C ALA A 327 -27.20 9.45 -3.16
N ASN A 328 -26.77 8.39 -3.83
CA ASN A 328 -27.41 7.90 -5.05
C ASN A 328 -28.73 7.15 -4.82
N TYR A 329 -29.00 6.67 -3.60
CA TYR A 329 -30.21 5.95 -3.23
C TYR A 329 -30.83 6.50 -1.94
N PRO A 330 -32.17 6.42 -1.76
CA PRO A 330 -32.83 6.87 -0.53
C PRO A 330 -32.29 6.16 0.72
N ALA A 331 -31.92 4.89 0.59
CA ALA A 331 -31.41 4.07 1.68
C ALA A 331 -30.16 4.67 2.36
N HIS A 332 -29.34 5.43 1.61
CA HIS A 332 -28.12 6.07 2.11
C HIS A 332 -28.40 7.14 3.19
N ILE A 333 -29.60 7.73 3.19
CA ILE A 333 -29.94 8.85 4.09
C ILE A 333 -31.03 8.50 5.11
N THR A 334 -31.51 7.25 5.13
CA THR A 334 -32.63 6.84 5.99
C THR A 334 -32.40 7.16 7.46
N GLY A 335 -31.17 6.99 7.97
CA GLY A 335 -30.82 7.36 9.34
C GLY A 335 -30.87 8.88 9.57
N MET A 336 -30.38 9.65 8.60
CA MET A 336 -30.32 11.12 8.65
C MET A 336 -31.69 11.77 8.67
N LEU A 337 -32.68 11.19 7.97
CA LEU A 337 -34.03 11.76 7.93
C LEU A 337 -34.73 11.73 9.29
N LYS A 338 -34.30 10.86 10.21
CA LYS A 338 -34.80 10.76 11.58
C LYS A 338 -34.27 11.86 12.50
N GLU A 339 -33.20 12.54 12.11
CA GLU A 339 -32.66 13.66 12.88
C GLU A 339 -33.64 14.82 12.92
N LYS A 340 -33.58 15.61 13.99
CA LYS A 340 -34.40 16.83 14.10
C LYS A 340 -33.91 17.85 13.07
N ASN A 341 -34.79 18.75 12.64
CA ASN A 341 -34.38 19.83 11.76
C ASN A 341 -33.38 20.73 12.49
N SER A 342 -32.35 21.19 11.77
CA SER A 342 -31.27 22.02 12.30
C SER A 342 -30.56 21.45 13.54
N SER A 343 -30.46 20.11 13.66
CA SER A 343 -29.73 19.46 14.76
C SER A 343 -28.25 19.22 14.47
N ILE A 344 -27.84 19.23 13.20
CA ILE A 344 -26.49 18.85 12.78
C ILE A 344 -25.66 20.11 12.53
N CYS A 345 -24.72 20.40 13.43
CA CYS A 345 -23.82 21.54 13.30
C CYS A 345 -22.61 21.18 12.43
N VAL A 346 -22.42 21.90 11.32
CA VAL A 346 -21.28 21.71 10.40
C VAL A 346 -20.30 22.89 10.38
N GLY A 347 -20.53 23.90 11.24
CA GLY A 347 -19.73 25.13 11.27
C GLY A 347 -20.07 26.09 10.13
N LYS A 348 -19.11 26.93 9.73
CA LYS A 348 -19.23 27.77 8.54
C LYS A 348 -18.83 26.94 7.31
N VAL A 349 -19.60 27.04 6.24
CA VAL A 349 -19.42 26.26 5.01
C VAL A 349 -19.55 27.20 3.82
N LYS A 350 -18.49 27.37 3.03
CA LYS A 350 -18.51 28.23 1.83
C LYS A 350 -19.28 27.60 0.68
N THR A 351 -19.08 26.30 0.45
CA THR A 351 -19.73 25.55 -0.63
C THR A 351 -20.45 24.33 -0.06
N LEU A 352 -21.77 24.27 -0.24
CA LEU A 352 -22.57 23.10 0.10
C LEU A 352 -22.96 22.36 -1.16
N ASN A 353 -22.41 21.17 -1.37
CA ASN A 353 -22.74 20.31 -2.51
C ASN A 353 -23.53 19.08 -2.05
N LEU A 354 -24.80 19.00 -2.47
CA LEU A 354 -25.71 17.91 -2.16
C LEU A 354 -26.11 17.22 -3.45
N GLU A 355 -25.62 15.99 -3.66
CA GLU A 355 -25.88 15.22 -4.88
C GLU A 355 -26.90 14.09 -4.64
N GLY A 356 -27.84 13.95 -5.56
CA GLY A 356 -28.90 12.93 -5.50
C GLY A 356 -29.85 13.14 -4.33
N TYR A 357 -30.09 12.07 -3.56
CA TYR A 357 -30.98 12.11 -2.39
C TYR A 357 -30.42 12.94 -1.23
N ALA A 358 -29.13 13.31 -1.25
CA ALA A 358 -28.52 14.10 -0.18
C ALA A 358 -29.20 15.45 0.04
N ILE A 359 -29.92 15.98 -0.96
CA ILE A 359 -30.76 17.18 -0.84
C ILE A 359 -31.78 17.08 0.31
N GLY A 360 -32.27 15.87 0.61
CA GLY A 360 -33.21 15.62 1.71
C GLY A 360 -32.62 15.86 3.10
N ILE A 361 -31.30 16.02 3.22
CA ILE A 361 -30.59 16.30 4.47
C ILE A 361 -30.51 17.80 4.74
N LEU A 362 -30.72 18.67 3.73
CA LEU A 362 -30.61 20.12 3.90
C LEU A 362 -31.39 20.65 5.13
N PRO A 363 -32.65 20.25 5.40
CA PRO A 363 -33.37 20.72 6.58
C PRO A 363 -32.77 20.27 7.93
N LYS A 364 -31.90 19.26 7.92
CA LYS A 364 -31.24 18.70 9.11
C LYS A 364 -29.99 19.46 9.49
N LEU A 365 -29.39 20.18 8.54
CA LEU A 365 -28.18 20.97 8.76
C LEU A 365 -28.50 22.27 9.50
N LYS A 366 -27.60 22.62 10.42
CA LYS A 366 -27.54 23.93 11.06
C LYS A 366 -26.35 24.67 10.45
N LEU A 367 -26.66 25.55 9.50
CA LEU A 367 -25.69 26.45 8.86
C LEU A 367 -25.63 27.76 9.66
N HIS A 368 -24.44 28.34 9.78
CA HIS A 368 -24.26 29.63 10.45
C HIS A 368 -24.71 30.79 9.55
N ASP A 369 -25.18 31.89 10.16
CA ASP A 369 -25.52 33.12 9.44
C ASP A 369 -24.29 33.66 8.70
N GLY A 370 -24.43 33.89 7.39
CA GLY A 370 -23.33 34.36 6.52
C GLY A 370 -22.63 33.29 5.69
N ASN A 371 -23.14 32.05 5.67
CA ASN A 371 -22.78 31.01 4.69
C ASN A 371 -23.37 31.28 3.31
#